data_AF-A0A3N9N3X3-F1
#
_entry.id   AF-A0A3N9N3X3-F1
#
_cell.length_a   1.000
_cell.length_b   1.000
_cell.length_c   1.000
_cell.angle_alpha   90.00
_cell.angle_beta   90.00
_cell.angle_gamma   90.00
#
_symmetry.space_group_name_H-M   'P 1'
#
loop_
_entity.id
_entity.type
_entity.pdbx_description
1 polymer ?
#
loop_
_entity_poly.entity_id
_entity_poly.type
_entity_poly.pdbx_seq_one_letter_code
_entity_poly.pdbx_strand_id
1 'polypeptide(L)'
;MKLLFFFGCIVVLFFSVVIQFAQTPAEQEISRYRSDPHYQIRHLGDGIVELRSPDGRFRRSFDITDQKIDPADLADDQVIDLIHADTTLYNWKYKRRTYIPVGSVYGYPLLIGDFNRNGKIDISGSYKISGISLVDCAIIELNTDTTYSVKIYPDSVETVLSETDVDQDGLTEINF
;
A
#
# COMPACT_ATOMS: atom_id res chain seq x y z
N MET A 1 -37.70 -30.83 3.85
CA MET A 1 -36.71 -30.01 4.58
C MET A 1 -35.35 -30.67 4.76
N LYS A 2 -35.23 -31.94 5.19
CA LYS A 2 -33.92 -32.61 5.38
C LYS A 2 -33.07 -32.76 4.10
N LEU A 3 -33.71 -32.93 2.92
CA LEU A 3 -33.03 -33.09 1.63
C LEU A 3 -32.37 -31.79 1.12
N LEU A 4 -33.01 -30.63 1.38
CA LEU A 4 -32.49 -29.32 0.98
C LEU A 4 -31.25 -28.92 1.79
N PHE A 5 -31.24 -29.28 3.08
CA PHE A 5 -30.10 -29.04 3.97
C PHE A 5 -28.88 -29.87 3.57
N PHE A 6 -29.10 -31.13 3.19
CA PHE A 6 -28.04 -32.03 2.71
C PHE A 6 -27.41 -31.54 1.40
N PHE A 7 -28.24 -31.04 0.47
CA PHE A 7 -27.76 -30.47 -0.79
C PHE A 7 -26.97 -29.18 -0.57
N GLY A 8 -27.42 -28.32 0.35
CA GLY A 8 -26.68 -27.11 0.74
C GLY A 8 -25.31 -27.40 1.33
N CYS A 9 -25.19 -28.40 2.22
CA CYS A 9 -23.89 -28.80 2.78
C CYS A 9 -22.93 -29.36 1.72
N ILE A 10 -23.43 -30.12 0.74
CA ILE A 10 -22.61 -30.66 -0.36
C ILE A 10 -22.10 -29.53 -1.26
N VAL A 11 -22.92 -28.53 -1.58
CA VAL A 11 -22.50 -27.38 -2.40
C VAL A 11 -21.44 -26.53 -1.68
N VAL A 12 -21.59 -26.31 -0.36
CA VAL A 12 -20.59 -25.58 0.44
C VAL A 12 -19.26 -26.35 0.52
N LEU A 13 -19.32 -27.68 0.69
CA LEU A 13 -18.12 -28.52 0.70
C LEU A 13 -17.42 -28.50 -0.67
N PHE A 14 -18.16 -28.60 -1.78
CA PHE A 14 -17.59 -28.49 -3.13
C PHE A 14 -16.93 -27.13 -3.37
N PHE A 15 -17.56 -26.02 -2.96
CA PHE A 15 -16.95 -24.69 -3.08
C PHE A 15 -15.66 -24.55 -2.27
N SER A 16 -15.63 -25.07 -1.04
CA SER A 16 -14.42 -25.01 -0.20
C SER A 16 -13.25 -25.83 -0.78
N VAL A 17 -13.54 -26.94 -1.46
CA VAL A 17 -12.54 -27.79 -2.09
C VAL A 17 -11.98 -27.13 -3.36
N VAL A 18 -12.84 -26.50 -4.18
CA VAL A 18 -12.40 -25.82 -5.42
C VAL A 18 -11.48 -24.64 -5.14
N ILE A 19 -11.72 -23.88 -4.06
CA ILE A 19 -10.88 -22.75 -3.67
C ILE A 19 -9.45 -23.20 -3.28
N GLN A 20 -9.32 -24.37 -2.64
CA GLN A 20 -8.00 -24.92 -2.29
C GLN A 20 -7.19 -25.35 -3.51
N PHE A 21 -7.83 -25.76 -4.60
CA PHE A 21 -7.17 -26.16 -5.85
C PHE A 21 -6.79 -24.99 -6.77
N ALA A 22 -7.28 -23.79 -6.50
CA ALA A 22 -6.89 -22.60 -7.26
C ALA A 22 -5.51 -22.05 -6.83
N GLN A 23 -5.02 -22.44 -5.65
CA GLN A 23 -3.78 -21.93 -5.08
C GLN A 23 -2.57 -22.79 -5.47
N THR A 24 -1.45 -22.16 -5.77
CA THR A 24 -0.17 -22.86 -5.99
C THR A 24 0.41 -23.41 -4.68
N PRO A 25 1.37 -24.35 -4.73
CA PRO A 25 2.03 -24.84 -3.52
C PRO A 25 2.69 -23.73 -2.68
N ALA A 26 3.21 -22.69 -3.33
CA ALA A 26 3.80 -21.54 -2.64
C ALA A 26 2.74 -20.71 -1.92
N GLU A 27 1.61 -20.41 -2.57
CA GLU A 27 0.49 -19.69 -1.97
C GLU A 27 -0.11 -20.45 -0.79
N GLN A 28 -0.33 -21.76 -0.96
CA GLN A 28 -0.85 -22.61 0.12
C GLN A 28 0.07 -22.61 1.32
N GLU A 29 1.38 -22.73 1.11
CA GLU A 29 2.32 -22.75 2.22
C GLU A 29 2.42 -21.39 2.92
N ILE A 30 2.57 -20.30 2.17
CA ILE A 30 2.57 -18.94 2.72
C ILE A 30 1.28 -18.68 3.51
N SER A 31 0.12 -19.11 2.97
CA SER A 31 -1.18 -18.96 3.63
C SER A 31 -1.29 -19.66 4.99
N ARG A 32 -0.56 -20.76 5.22
CA ARG A 32 -0.53 -21.45 6.52
C ARG A 32 0.20 -20.65 7.58
N TYR A 33 1.20 -19.89 7.17
CA TYR A 33 1.95 -19.02 8.08
C TYR A 33 1.28 -17.65 8.22
N ARG A 34 0.35 -17.27 7.32
CA ARG A 34 -0.38 -15.98 7.34
C ARG A 34 -0.98 -15.58 8.69
N SER A 35 -1.46 -16.54 9.47
CA SER A 35 -2.05 -16.27 10.78
C SER A 35 -1.03 -16.01 11.90
N ASP A 36 0.26 -16.26 11.66
CA ASP A 36 1.33 -15.98 12.62
C ASP A 36 1.81 -14.52 12.43
N PRO A 37 1.62 -13.61 13.39
CA PRO A 37 1.94 -12.19 13.21
C PRO A 37 3.44 -11.88 13.04
N HIS A 38 4.30 -12.89 12.96
CA HIS A 38 5.74 -12.74 13.05
C HIS A 38 6.52 -13.23 11.82
N TYR A 39 5.92 -13.91 10.84
CA TYR A 39 6.69 -14.30 9.67
C TYR A 39 6.96 -13.10 8.75
N GLN A 40 8.12 -13.11 8.11
CA GLN A 40 8.53 -12.11 7.13
C GLN A 40 8.67 -12.79 5.77
N ILE A 41 8.09 -12.17 4.74
CA ILE A 41 8.32 -12.54 3.34
C ILE A 41 9.31 -11.55 2.72
N ARG A 42 10.36 -12.08 2.12
CA ARG A 42 11.38 -11.30 1.42
C ARG A 42 11.43 -11.73 -0.04
N HIS A 43 11.48 -10.78 -0.94
CA HIS A 43 11.82 -11.06 -2.33
C HIS A 43 13.35 -11.06 -2.48
N LEU A 44 13.91 -12.19 -2.91
CA LEU A 44 15.36 -12.36 -3.08
C LEU A 44 15.85 -11.98 -4.49
N GLY A 45 14.92 -11.73 -5.42
CA GLY A 45 15.22 -11.53 -6.85
C GLY A 45 14.89 -12.77 -7.68
N ASP A 46 14.84 -12.61 -9.00
CA ASP A 46 14.67 -13.69 -9.98
C ASP A 46 13.47 -14.61 -9.71
N GLY A 47 12.34 -14.04 -9.25
CA GLY A 47 11.15 -14.82 -8.92
C GLY A 47 11.31 -15.71 -7.68
N ILE A 48 12.31 -15.46 -6.83
CA ILE A 48 12.51 -16.19 -5.59
C ILE A 48 11.95 -15.39 -4.42
N VAL A 49 11.06 -16.02 -3.66
CA VAL A 49 10.45 -15.47 -2.45
C VAL A 49 10.85 -16.32 -1.25
N GLU A 50 11.23 -15.69 -0.16
CA GLU A 50 11.61 -16.34 1.09
C GLU A 50 10.63 -16.02 2.20
N LEU A 51 10.19 -17.06 2.89
CA LEU A 51 9.45 -16.99 4.14
C LEU A 51 10.40 -17.26 5.32
N ARG A 52 10.43 -16.37 6.32
CA ARG A 52 11.35 -16.47 7.47
C ARG A 52 10.66 -16.11 8.78
N SER A 53 10.98 -16.81 9.87
CA SER A 53 10.58 -16.39 11.23
C SER A 53 11.49 -15.27 11.77
N PRO A 54 11.04 -14.44 12.74
CA PRO A 54 11.87 -13.35 13.26
C PRO A 54 13.12 -13.85 13.97
N ASP A 55 13.01 -14.99 14.66
CA ASP A 55 14.12 -15.64 15.36
C ASP A 55 15.11 -16.34 14.41
N GLY A 56 14.80 -16.36 13.11
CA GLY A 56 15.61 -16.98 12.07
C GLY A 56 15.66 -18.51 12.11
N ARG A 57 14.91 -19.17 12.99
CA ARG A 57 14.89 -20.63 13.10
C ARG A 57 14.16 -21.30 11.95
N PHE A 58 13.22 -20.59 11.33
CA PHE A 58 12.51 -21.02 10.15
C PHE A 58 12.88 -20.14 8.96
N ARG A 59 13.25 -20.78 7.84
CA ARG A 59 13.55 -20.12 6.57
C ARG A 59 13.20 -21.09 5.44
N ARG A 60 12.40 -20.64 4.47
CA ARG A 60 12.03 -21.43 3.31
C ARG A 60 11.93 -20.54 2.08
N SER A 61 12.50 -20.99 0.97
CA SER A 61 12.47 -20.26 -0.31
C SER A 61 11.56 -20.97 -1.31
N PHE A 62 10.88 -20.18 -2.13
CA PHE A 62 9.95 -20.60 -3.16
C PHE A 62 10.36 -19.94 -4.47
N ASP A 63 10.48 -20.74 -5.53
CA ASP A 63 10.61 -20.23 -6.89
C ASP A 63 9.20 -20.06 -7.48
N ILE A 64 8.82 -18.82 -7.73
CA ILE A 64 7.52 -18.43 -8.29
C ILE A 64 7.60 -17.95 -9.73
N THR A 65 8.75 -18.09 -10.40
CA THR A 65 9.00 -17.58 -11.76
C THR A 65 7.96 -18.07 -12.77
N ASP A 66 7.63 -19.36 -12.72
CA ASP A 66 6.68 -19.99 -13.65
C ASP A 66 5.23 -19.96 -13.15
N GLN A 67 4.98 -19.39 -11.97
CA GLN A 67 3.69 -19.50 -11.28
C GLN A 67 2.74 -18.35 -11.59
N LYS A 68 3.16 -17.33 -12.36
CA LYS A 68 2.40 -16.09 -12.63
C LYS A 68 1.89 -15.40 -11.35
N ILE A 69 2.63 -15.54 -10.26
CA ILE A 69 2.32 -14.89 -8.98
C ILE A 69 3.06 -13.57 -8.94
N ASP A 70 2.36 -12.49 -8.60
CA ASP A 70 3.03 -11.26 -8.19
C ASP A 70 3.57 -11.45 -6.76
N PRO A 71 4.89 -11.32 -6.51
CA PRO A 71 5.42 -11.35 -5.15
C PRO A 71 4.71 -10.39 -4.19
N ALA A 72 4.18 -9.26 -4.69
CA ALA A 72 3.47 -8.27 -3.88
C ALA A 72 2.21 -8.87 -3.22
N ASP A 73 1.44 -9.65 -3.99
CA ASP A 73 0.18 -10.30 -3.55
C ASP A 73 0.42 -11.30 -2.40
N LEU A 74 1.62 -11.90 -2.36
CA LEU A 74 1.99 -12.83 -1.29
C LEU A 74 2.18 -12.14 0.06
N ALA A 75 2.49 -10.84 0.06
CA ALA A 75 2.88 -10.08 1.26
C ALA A 75 1.88 -8.97 1.64
N ASP A 76 0.66 -8.95 1.08
CA ASP A 76 -0.32 -7.85 1.25
C ASP A 76 -0.84 -7.66 2.67
N ASP A 77 -0.78 -8.69 3.48
CA ASP A 77 -1.21 -8.72 4.87
C ASP A 77 -0.06 -8.55 5.88
N GLN A 78 1.16 -8.27 5.42
CA GLN A 78 2.27 -8.02 6.33
C GLN A 78 2.12 -6.72 7.10
N VAL A 79 2.13 -6.84 8.42
CA VAL A 79 2.30 -5.71 9.32
C VAL A 79 3.79 -5.45 9.48
N ILE A 80 4.27 -4.35 8.92
CA ILE A 80 5.66 -3.93 9.04
C ILE A 80 5.76 -2.91 10.18
N ASP A 81 6.46 -3.27 11.25
CA ASP A 81 6.86 -2.30 12.26
C ASP A 81 8.00 -1.43 11.71
N LEU A 82 7.63 -0.25 11.22
CA LEU A 82 8.54 0.70 10.59
C LEU A 82 9.67 1.20 11.51
N ILE A 83 9.53 1.09 12.84
CA ILE A 83 10.53 1.59 13.79
C ILE A 83 11.69 0.60 13.93
N HIS A 84 11.41 -0.69 13.84
CA HIS A 84 12.38 -1.75 14.13
C HIS A 84 12.79 -2.58 12.90
N ALA A 85 12.20 -2.33 11.73
CA ALA A 85 12.52 -3.03 10.49
C ALA A 85 13.51 -2.25 9.61
N ASP A 86 14.48 -2.96 9.02
CA ASP A 86 15.22 -2.44 7.87
C ASP A 86 14.28 -2.34 6.66
N THR A 87 13.75 -1.14 6.42
CA THR A 87 12.78 -0.88 5.36
C THR A 87 13.33 -1.08 3.96
N THR A 88 14.66 -1.13 3.77
CA THR A 88 15.26 -1.37 2.45
C THR A 88 14.98 -2.77 1.91
N LEU A 89 14.67 -3.73 2.80
CA LEU A 89 14.28 -5.09 2.47
C LEU A 89 12.94 -5.18 1.74
N TYR A 90 12.16 -4.11 1.73
CA TYR A 90 10.83 -4.07 1.14
C TYR A 90 10.76 -3.12 -0.06
N ASN A 91 11.89 -2.65 -0.60
CA ASN A 91 11.92 -1.78 -1.79
C ASN A 91 11.29 -2.42 -3.04
N TRP A 92 11.17 -3.75 -3.06
CA TRP A 92 10.47 -4.51 -4.11
C TRP A 92 8.94 -4.35 -4.03
N LYS A 93 8.41 -3.94 -2.88
CA LYS A 93 6.98 -3.74 -2.62
C LYS A 93 6.61 -2.28 -2.37
N TYR A 94 7.40 -1.57 -1.57
CA TYR A 94 7.18 -0.17 -1.23
C TYR A 94 8.25 0.72 -1.84
N LYS A 95 7.82 1.84 -2.41
CA LYS A 95 8.73 2.87 -2.91
C LYS A 95 9.01 3.89 -1.80
N ARG A 96 10.28 4.05 -1.41
CA ARG A 96 10.69 5.13 -0.50
C ARG A 96 10.38 6.48 -1.14
N ARG A 97 9.69 7.37 -0.42
CA ARG A 97 9.29 8.69 -0.90
C ARG A 97 10.24 9.77 -0.39
N THR A 98 10.65 10.66 -1.30
CA THR A 98 11.48 11.83 -0.98
C THR A 98 10.65 12.98 -0.39
N TYR A 99 9.38 13.06 -0.80
CA TYR A 99 8.41 14.05 -0.34
C TYR A 99 7.28 13.34 0.38
N ILE A 100 7.01 13.75 1.61
CA ILE A 100 5.91 13.26 2.42
C ILE A 100 5.11 14.49 2.86
N PRO A 101 3.87 14.66 2.37
CA PRO A 101 2.96 15.66 2.88
C PRO A 101 2.66 15.27 4.31
N VAL A 102 2.78 16.23 5.19
CA VAL A 102 2.43 16.14 6.59
C VAL A 102 1.49 17.29 6.92
N GLY A 103 0.81 17.16 8.05
CA GLY A 103 0.04 18.28 8.60
C GLY A 103 0.93 19.50 8.84
N SER A 104 0.29 20.64 8.97
CA SER A 104 0.97 21.91 9.29
C SER A 104 1.60 21.90 10.67
N VAL A 105 2.65 22.71 10.87
CA VAL A 105 3.18 23.03 12.22
C VAL A 105 2.12 23.60 13.16
N TYR A 106 1.07 24.21 12.61
CA TYR A 106 -0.04 24.78 13.38
C TYR A 106 -1.16 23.77 13.69
N GLY A 107 -0.96 22.49 13.36
CA GLY A 107 -1.94 21.42 13.62
C GLY A 107 -3.06 21.31 12.59
N TYR A 108 -2.96 22.01 11.45
CA TYR A 108 -3.89 21.80 10.34
C TYR A 108 -3.70 20.39 9.74
N PRO A 109 -4.80 19.68 9.43
CA PRO A 109 -4.74 18.35 8.83
C PRO A 109 -4.23 18.41 7.39
N LEU A 110 -3.92 17.23 6.84
CA LEU A 110 -3.75 17.08 5.40
C LEU A 110 -5.07 17.33 4.69
N LEU A 111 -4.99 17.97 3.52
CA LEU A 111 -6.11 18.07 2.60
C LEU A 111 -6.08 16.89 1.63
N ILE A 112 -7.26 16.33 1.38
CA ILE A 112 -7.46 15.13 0.57
C ILE A 112 -8.57 15.47 -0.42
N GLY A 113 -8.28 15.35 -1.71
CA GLY A 113 -9.16 15.79 -2.80
C GLY A 113 -8.69 15.24 -4.13
N ASP A 114 -9.44 15.46 -5.21
CA ASP A 114 -9.03 15.13 -6.59
C ASP A 114 -8.70 16.45 -7.30
N PHE A 115 -7.51 17.00 -7.00
CA PHE A 115 -7.15 18.37 -7.36
C PHE A 115 -6.96 18.54 -8.88
N ASN A 116 -6.69 17.46 -9.60
CA ASN A 116 -6.50 17.47 -11.05
C ASN A 116 -7.62 16.76 -11.84
N ARG A 117 -8.68 16.31 -11.15
CA ARG A 117 -9.89 15.69 -11.72
C ARG A 117 -9.63 14.45 -12.56
N ASN A 118 -8.63 13.66 -12.17
CA ASN A 118 -8.30 12.42 -12.87
C ASN A 118 -9.06 11.20 -12.29
N GLY A 119 -9.94 11.41 -11.30
CA GLY A 119 -10.69 10.36 -10.61
C GLY A 119 -9.87 9.61 -9.56
N LYS A 120 -8.71 10.14 -9.16
CA LYS A 120 -7.86 9.63 -8.08
C LYS A 120 -7.83 10.61 -6.93
N ILE A 121 -7.49 10.09 -5.76
CA ILE A 121 -7.36 10.88 -4.56
C ILE A 121 -5.91 11.33 -4.42
N ASP A 122 -5.75 12.64 -4.35
CA ASP A 122 -4.51 13.38 -4.14
C ASP A 122 -4.40 13.84 -2.67
N ILE A 123 -3.22 14.31 -2.29
CA ILE A 123 -2.93 14.77 -0.93
C ILE A 123 -2.17 16.09 -0.97
N SER A 124 -2.58 17.05 -0.15
CA SER A 124 -1.90 18.33 0.02
C SER A 124 -1.58 18.64 1.48
N GLY A 125 -0.45 19.32 1.71
CA GLY A 125 -0.02 19.78 3.03
C GLY A 125 1.39 20.34 3.01
N SER A 126 1.92 20.73 4.17
CA SER A 126 3.35 21.03 4.32
C SER A 126 4.15 19.77 4.01
N TYR A 127 5.34 19.86 3.42
CA TYR A 127 6.15 18.68 3.15
C TYR A 127 7.46 18.66 3.91
N LYS A 128 7.92 17.44 4.20
CA LYS A 128 9.24 17.17 4.76
C LYS A 128 10.13 16.51 3.71
N ILE A 129 11.33 17.07 3.50
CA ILE A 129 12.43 16.39 2.81
C ILE A 129 13.30 15.72 3.88
N SER A 130 13.74 14.49 3.61
CA SER A 130 14.60 13.72 4.52
C SER A 130 15.80 14.52 5.01
N GLY A 131 15.81 14.90 6.30
CA GLY A 131 16.91 15.61 6.95
C GLY A 131 16.78 17.14 7.04
N ILE A 132 15.72 17.74 6.50
CA ILE A 132 15.46 19.18 6.56
C ILE A 132 14.17 19.44 7.38
N SER A 133 14.08 20.62 8.00
CA SER A 133 12.86 21.16 8.62
C SER A 133 11.71 21.25 7.60
N LEU A 134 10.48 21.49 8.06
CA LEU A 134 9.34 21.72 7.14
C LEU A 134 9.65 22.93 6.26
N VAL A 135 9.48 22.74 4.95
CA VAL A 135 10.03 23.69 3.96
C VAL A 135 8.92 24.55 3.37
N ASP A 136 7.91 23.95 2.70
CA ASP A 136 6.76 24.67 2.12
C ASP A 136 5.55 23.73 1.97
N CYS A 137 4.52 24.14 1.21
CA CYS A 137 3.40 23.29 0.78
C CYS A 137 3.69 22.49 -0.49
N ALA A 138 3.16 21.27 -0.55
CA ALA A 138 3.16 20.45 -1.74
C ALA A 138 1.78 19.81 -1.97
N ILE A 139 1.47 19.54 -3.24
CA ILE A 139 0.43 18.61 -3.65
C ILE A 139 1.12 17.36 -4.19
N ILE A 140 0.67 16.20 -3.74
CA ILE A 140 1.00 14.91 -4.32
C ILE A 140 -0.21 14.41 -5.06
N GLU A 141 -0.13 14.44 -6.38
CA GLU A 141 -1.17 13.98 -7.28
C GLU A 141 -0.95 12.51 -7.62
N LEU A 142 -1.98 11.68 -7.47
CA LEU A 142 -1.95 10.26 -7.82
C LEU A 142 -2.37 10.08 -9.27
N ASN A 143 -1.46 9.58 -10.10
CA ASN A 143 -1.72 9.32 -11.51
C ASN A 143 -2.55 8.03 -11.69
N THR A 144 -3.13 7.87 -12.87
CA THR A 144 -3.94 6.69 -13.23
C THR A 144 -3.16 5.38 -13.20
N ASP A 145 -1.85 5.43 -13.49
CA ASP A 145 -0.91 4.33 -13.43
C ASP A 145 -0.34 4.07 -12.01
N THR A 146 -0.92 4.69 -10.99
CA THR A 146 -0.50 4.63 -9.57
C THR A 146 0.84 5.29 -9.25
N THR A 147 1.49 5.91 -10.23
CA THR A 147 2.61 6.80 -9.98
C THR A 147 2.11 8.11 -9.36
N TYR A 148 3.02 8.94 -8.87
CA TYR A 148 2.65 10.23 -8.30
C TYR A 148 3.49 11.36 -8.90
N SER A 149 2.87 12.52 -9.03
CA SER A 149 3.50 13.79 -9.37
C SER A 149 3.55 14.66 -8.12
N VAL A 150 4.68 15.34 -7.87
CA VAL A 150 4.81 16.26 -6.73
C VAL A 150 4.91 17.67 -7.26
N LYS A 151 3.97 18.52 -6.86
CA LYS A 151 3.97 19.94 -7.18
C LYS A 151 4.27 20.74 -5.91
N ILE A 152 5.45 21.36 -5.88
CA ILE A 152 5.91 22.20 -4.78
C ILE A 152 5.50 23.64 -5.07
N TYR A 153 4.89 24.29 -4.08
CA TYR A 153 4.52 25.69 -4.15
C TYR A 153 5.57 26.50 -3.37
N PRO A 154 6.46 27.24 -4.06
CA PRO A 154 7.62 27.90 -3.44
C PRO A 154 7.30 29.24 -2.78
N ASP A 155 6.07 29.74 -2.92
CA ASP A 155 5.65 30.95 -2.22
C ASP A 155 5.48 30.66 -0.73
N SER A 156 5.66 31.69 0.10
CA SER A 156 5.73 31.67 1.57
C SER A 156 4.46 31.20 2.29
N VAL A 157 3.61 30.41 1.64
CA VAL A 157 2.44 29.83 2.26
C VAL A 157 2.79 28.51 2.92
N GLU A 158 2.75 28.53 4.24
CA GLU A 158 3.08 27.38 5.07
C GLU A 158 1.96 26.31 5.11
N THR A 159 0.76 26.62 4.61
CA THR A 159 -0.42 25.75 4.78
C THR A 159 -1.46 25.92 3.70
N VAL A 160 -2.04 24.79 3.27
CA VAL A 160 -3.25 24.71 2.45
C VAL A 160 -4.44 24.64 3.42
N LEU A 161 -5.43 25.53 3.27
CA LEU A 161 -6.59 25.63 4.16
C LEU A 161 -7.82 24.91 3.61
N SER A 162 -8.09 25.08 2.31
CA SER A 162 -9.25 24.47 1.66
C SER A 162 -9.07 24.32 0.16
N GLU A 163 -9.93 23.49 -0.42
CA GLU A 163 -10.11 23.34 -1.86
C GLU A 163 -11.48 23.92 -2.24
N THR A 164 -11.53 24.86 -3.17
CA THR A 164 -12.79 25.49 -3.59
C THR A 164 -12.69 25.99 -5.01
N ASP A 165 -13.76 25.83 -5.79
CA ASP A 165 -13.95 26.44 -7.11
C ASP A 165 -14.38 27.90 -6.91
N VAL A 166 -13.39 28.78 -6.72
CA VAL A 166 -13.57 30.19 -6.35
C VAL A 166 -14.07 30.99 -7.55
N ASP A 167 -13.61 30.66 -8.76
CA ASP A 167 -13.94 31.40 -9.98
C ASP A 167 -15.07 30.76 -10.80
N GLN A 168 -15.59 29.61 -10.36
CA GLN A 168 -16.70 28.87 -10.99
C GLN A 168 -16.37 28.38 -12.40
N ASP A 169 -15.09 28.17 -12.72
CA ASP A 169 -14.68 27.59 -13.99
C ASP A 169 -14.84 26.07 -14.02
N GLY A 170 -15.22 25.47 -12.89
CA GLY A 170 -15.30 24.04 -12.77
C GLY A 170 -13.90 23.43 -12.75
N LEU A 171 -12.93 24.03 -12.09
CA LEU A 171 -11.74 23.45 -11.49
C LEU A 171 -11.78 23.81 -10.00
N THR A 172 -10.82 23.33 -9.22
CA THR A 172 -10.75 23.67 -7.80
C THR A 172 -9.42 24.32 -7.51
N GLU A 173 -9.48 25.45 -6.81
CA GLU A 173 -8.31 26.19 -6.38
C GLU A 173 -7.97 25.78 -4.95
N ILE A 174 -6.67 25.80 -4.68
CA ILE A 174 -6.15 25.69 -3.33
C ILE A 174 -6.12 27.07 -2.71
N ASN A 175 -6.79 27.16 -1.56
CA ASN A 175 -6.75 28.32 -0.70
C ASN A 175 -5.70 28.10 0.39
N PHE A 176 -5.01 29.19 0.70
CA PHE A 176 -3.77 29.26 1.45
C PHE A 176 -3.97 30.22 2.63
#